data_AF-A0A4Y7RWX4-F1
#
_entry.id   AF-A0A4Y7RWX4-F1
#
_cell.length_a   1.000
_cell.length_b   1.000
_cell.length_c   1.000
_cell.angle_alpha   90.00
_cell.angle_beta   90.00
_cell.angle_gamma   90.00
#
_symmetry.space_group_name_H-M   'P 1'
#
loop_
_entity.id
_entity.type
_entity.pdbx_description
1 polymer ?
#
loop_
_entity_poly.entity_id
_entity_poly.type
_entity_poly.pdbx_seq_one_letter_code
_entity_poly.pdbx_strand_id
1 'polypeptide(L)'
;MKFYQKAGENAMANKVLEICDAIELTREVTMEIVRPLAITIDPDGSSVHVKSIRDLEQIPGTLKFEERDGDVYTHNASKTICGVRFFCLLTRDEYEAVRLQEAS
;
A
#
# COMPACT_ATOMS: atom_id res chain seq x y z
N MET A 1 -6.52 -52.13 -21.52
CA MET A 1 -5.54 -51.28 -20.81
C MET A 1 -5.82 -49.82 -21.15
N LYS A 2 -6.25 -49.00 -20.19
CA LYS A 2 -6.25 -47.53 -20.29
C LYS A 2 -5.80 -46.97 -18.93
N PHE A 3 -4.50 -46.70 -18.79
CA PHE A 3 -3.88 -46.19 -17.56
C PHE A 3 -3.31 -44.76 -17.70
N TYR A 4 -3.66 -44.02 -18.76
CA TYR A 4 -2.98 -42.76 -19.08
C TYR A 4 -3.75 -41.46 -18.76
N GLN A 5 -4.97 -41.53 -18.21
CA GLN A 5 -5.74 -40.30 -17.91
C GLN A 5 -5.55 -39.73 -16.49
N LYS A 6 -5.01 -40.51 -15.54
CA LYS A 6 -4.91 -40.11 -14.12
C LYS A 6 -3.64 -39.35 -13.73
N ALA A 7 -2.61 -39.35 -14.59
CA ALA A 7 -1.31 -38.73 -14.28
C ALA A 7 -1.31 -37.21 -14.54
N GLY A 8 -2.07 -36.73 -15.54
CA GLY A 8 -2.16 -35.30 -15.88
C GLY A 8 -2.95 -34.49 -14.86
N GLU A 9 -4.03 -35.04 -14.30
CA GLU A 9 -4.84 -34.40 -13.26
C GLU A 9 -4.05 -34.23 -11.94
N ASN A 10 -3.26 -35.22 -11.55
CA ASN A 10 -2.41 -35.13 -10.36
C ASN A 10 -1.24 -34.15 -10.53
N ALA A 11 -0.62 -34.08 -11.71
CA ALA A 11 0.45 -33.13 -11.97
C ALA A 11 -0.04 -31.68 -12.02
N MET A 12 -1.24 -31.45 -12.54
CA MET A 12 -1.87 -30.12 -12.54
C MET A 12 -2.34 -29.72 -11.15
N ALA A 13 -2.92 -30.65 -10.37
CA ALA A 13 -3.26 -30.42 -8.98
C ALA A 13 -2.02 -30.08 -8.12
N ASN A 14 -0.90 -30.78 -8.33
CA ASN A 14 0.35 -30.48 -7.64
C ASN A 14 0.89 -29.09 -7.97
N LYS A 15 0.85 -28.68 -9.24
CA LYS A 15 1.26 -27.31 -9.63
C LYS A 15 0.36 -26.23 -9.05
N VAL A 16 -0.95 -26.50 -8.95
CA VAL A 16 -1.89 -25.57 -8.31
C VAL A 16 -1.54 -25.41 -6.84
N LEU A 17 -1.23 -26.50 -6.13
CA LEU A 17 -0.80 -26.46 -4.74
C LEU A 17 0.53 -25.69 -4.57
N GLU A 18 1.52 -25.95 -5.42
CA GLU A 18 2.81 -25.22 -5.42
C GLU A 18 2.61 -23.70 -5.62
N ILE A 19 1.67 -23.30 -6.49
CA ILE A 19 1.33 -21.90 -6.71
C ILE A 19 0.65 -21.30 -5.47
N CYS A 20 -0.30 -22.01 -4.86
CA CYS A 20 -0.96 -21.56 -3.64
C CYS A 20 0.05 -21.34 -2.51
N ASP A 21 0.96 -22.30 -2.28
CA ASP A 21 1.99 -22.21 -1.26
C ASP A 21 2.93 -21.01 -1.50
N ALA A 22 3.32 -20.78 -2.77
CA ALA A 22 4.14 -19.63 -3.13
C ALA A 22 3.42 -18.29 -2.88
N ILE A 23 2.11 -18.21 -3.15
CA ILE A 23 1.29 -17.03 -2.88
C ILE A 23 1.17 -16.78 -1.38
N GLU A 24 0.92 -17.82 -0.58
CA GLU A 24 0.81 -17.71 0.88
C GLU A 24 2.14 -17.26 1.50
N LEU A 25 3.26 -17.86 1.09
CA LEU A 25 4.59 -17.47 1.56
C LEU A 25 4.91 -16.01 1.18
N THR A 26 4.60 -15.61 -0.04
CA THR A 26 4.80 -14.22 -0.49
C THR A 26 3.98 -13.25 0.35
N ARG A 27 2.74 -13.61 0.68
CA ARG A 27 1.86 -12.81 1.54
C ARG A 27 2.43 -12.71 2.96
N GLU A 28 2.90 -13.81 3.55
CA GLU A 28 3.48 -13.81 4.90
C GLU A 28 4.72 -12.91 4.99
N VAL A 29 5.68 -13.08 4.08
CA VAL A 29 6.90 -12.25 4.03
C VAL A 29 6.55 -10.78 3.78
N THR A 30 5.58 -10.50 2.93
CA THR A 30 5.09 -9.13 2.70
C THR A 30 4.48 -8.55 3.97
N MET A 31 3.69 -9.32 4.72
CA MET A 31 3.07 -8.87 5.97
C MET A 31 4.09 -8.60 7.09
N GLU A 32 5.23 -9.29 7.11
CA GLU A 32 6.33 -8.97 8.03
C GLU A 32 6.96 -7.60 7.76
N ILE A 33 7.02 -7.19 6.49
CA ILE A 33 7.50 -5.86 6.06
C ILE A 33 6.41 -4.78 6.31
N VAL A 34 5.15 -5.15 6.15
CA VAL A 34 3.97 -4.27 6.17
C VAL A 34 3.40 -4.06 7.59
N ARG A 35 3.70 -4.89 8.58
CA ARG A 35 3.23 -4.63 9.97
C ARG A 35 3.95 -3.47 10.68
N PRO A 36 5.28 -3.27 10.52
CA PRO A 36 5.99 -2.19 11.19
C PRO A 36 5.75 -0.80 10.56
N LEU A 37 5.53 -0.76 9.25
CA LEU A 37 5.15 0.43 8.50
C LEU A 37 3.63 0.41 8.42
N ALA A 38 2.87 1.46 8.72
CA ALA A 38 1.40 1.37 8.65
C ALA A 38 0.90 1.29 7.18
N ILE A 39 1.17 0.17 6.51
CA ILE A 39 0.89 -0.11 5.10
C ILE A 39 -0.44 -0.84 5.02
N THR A 40 -1.38 -0.24 4.29
CA THR A 40 -2.64 -0.87 3.89
C THR A 40 -2.50 -1.34 2.45
N ILE A 41 -2.74 -2.63 2.20
CA ILE A 41 -2.78 -3.18 0.85
C ILE A 41 -4.25 -3.44 0.52
N ASP A 42 -4.83 -2.58 -0.31
CA ASP A 42 -6.20 -2.71 -0.82
C ASP A 42 -6.21 -3.24 -2.26
N PRO A 43 -7.31 -3.87 -2.74
CA PRO A 43 -7.43 -4.31 -4.13
C PRO A 43 -7.20 -3.20 -5.16
N ASP A 44 -7.50 -1.96 -4.77
CA ASP A 44 -7.40 -0.77 -5.62
C ASP A 44 -6.02 -0.08 -5.53
N GLY A 45 -5.11 -0.57 -4.68
CA GLY A 45 -3.76 -0.05 -4.54
C GLY A 45 -3.15 -0.22 -3.15
N SER A 46 -1.83 -0.02 -3.06
CA SER A 46 -1.12 -0.02 -1.77
C SER A 46 -0.97 1.39 -1.25
N SER A 47 -1.31 1.60 0.03
CA SER A 47 -1.18 2.87 0.73
C SER A 47 -0.31 2.72 1.98
N VAL A 48 0.50 3.72 2.31
CA VAL A 48 1.37 3.75 3.49
C VAL A 48 1.06 5.00 4.28
N HIS A 49 0.60 4.83 5.52
CA HIS A 49 0.44 5.93 6.44
C HIS A 49 1.80 6.26 7.09
N VAL A 50 2.30 7.48 6.85
CA VAL A 50 3.51 8.01 7.47
C VAL A 50 3.14 8.94 8.61
N LYS A 51 4.07 9.16 9.56
CA LYS A 51 3.76 9.87 10.81
C LYS A 51 3.56 11.37 10.62
N SER A 52 4.23 11.98 9.64
CA SER A 52 4.25 13.43 9.49
C SER A 52 4.50 13.85 8.04
N ILE A 53 4.26 15.14 7.74
CA ILE A 53 4.60 15.67 6.42
C ILE A 53 6.10 15.62 6.12
N ARG A 54 6.95 15.77 7.14
CA ARG A 54 8.41 15.66 6.99
C ARG A 54 8.84 14.28 6.48
N ASP A 55 8.13 13.23 6.88
CA ASP A 55 8.39 11.89 6.36
C ASP A 55 7.96 11.79 4.89
N LEU A 56 6.88 12.48 4.53
CA LEU A 56 6.36 12.58 3.16
C LEU A 56 7.25 13.41 2.23
N GLU A 57 7.92 14.45 2.74
CA GLU A 57 8.88 15.27 1.99
C GLU A 57 10.07 14.43 1.49
N GLN A 58 10.50 13.44 2.27
CA GLN A 58 11.58 12.50 1.91
C GLN A 58 11.19 11.54 0.79
N ILE A 59 9.90 11.36 0.51
CA ILE A 59 9.42 10.52 -0.58
C ILE A 59 9.46 11.32 -1.90
N PRO A 60 10.06 10.79 -2.98
CA PRO A 60 10.04 11.46 -4.27
C PRO A 60 8.61 11.59 -4.84
N GLY A 61 8.38 12.66 -5.60
CA GLY A 61 7.11 12.92 -6.28
C GLY A 61 6.43 14.21 -5.81
N THR A 62 5.36 14.57 -6.50
CA THR A 62 4.58 15.79 -6.23
C THR A 62 3.65 15.57 -5.05
N LEU A 63 3.73 16.46 -4.06
CA LEU A 63 2.82 16.49 -2.93
C LEU A 63 1.42 16.91 -3.40
N LYS A 64 0.41 16.15 -3.00
CA LYS A 64 -1.01 16.43 -3.27
C LYS A 64 -1.75 16.57 -1.97
N PHE A 65 -2.73 17.46 -1.95
CA PHE A 65 -3.63 17.67 -0.83
C PHE A 65 -5.06 17.39 -1.25
N GLU A 66 -5.78 16.63 -0.43
CA GLU A 66 -7.18 16.29 -0.63
C GLU A 66 -7.94 16.60 0.66
N GLU A 67 -9.05 17.32 0.55
CA GLU A 67 -10.00 17.47 1.66
C GLU A 67 -10.66 16.11 1.97
N ARG A 68 -10.99 15.93 3.24
CA ARG A 68 -11.64 14.74 3.76
C ARG A 68 -12.78 15.12 4.66
N ASP A 69 -13.82 14.29 4.64
CA ASP A 69 -14.87 14.34 5.66
C ASP A 69 -14.29 13.84 6.99
N GLY A 70 -14.14 14.75 7.94
CA GLY A 70 -13.66 14.47 9.29
C GLY A 70 -13.52 15.73 10.14
N ASP A 71 -13.77 15.62 11.44
CA ASP A 71 -13.80 16.80 12.34
C ASP A 71 -12.40 17.28 12.75
N VAL A 72 -11.45 16.35 12.91
CA VAL A 72 -10.10 16.67 13.43
C VAL A 72 -9.08 16.72 12.30
N TYR A 73 -9.03 15.69 11.47
CA TYR A 73 -8.12 15.60 10.33
C TYR A 73 -8.88 15.85 9.03
N THR A 74 -9.02 17.12 8.68
CA THR A 74 -9.79 17.59 7.53
C THR A 74 -9.06 17.44 6.20
N HIS A 75 -7.75 17.18 6.22
CA HIS A 75 -6.94 17.10 5.01
C HIS A 75 -6.06 15.84 5.00
N ASN A 76 -5.78 15.35 3.80
CA ASN A 76 -4.76 14.33 3.53
C ASN A 76 -3.70 14.91 2.62
N ALA A 77 -2.45 14.79 3.05
CA ALA A 77 -1.29 15.03 2.20
C ALA A 77 -0.77 13.69 1.69
N SER A 78 -0.50 13.59 0.39
CA SER A 78 0.01 12.35 -0.19
C SER A 78 0.96 12.52 -1.37
N LYS A 79 1.77 11.50 -1.60
CA LYS A 79 2.62 11.31 -2.77
C LYS A 79 2.44 9.89 -3.28
N THR A 80 2.57 9.71 -4.59
CA THR A 80 2.47 8.39 -5.22
C THR A 80 3.76 8.09 -5.97
N ILE A 81 4.38 6.95 -5.67
CA ILE A 81 5.56 6.45 -6.36
C ILE A 81 5.41 4.95 -6.59
N CYS A 82 5.69 4.49 -7.82
CA CYS A 82 5.57 3.07 -8.20
C CYS A 82 4.21 2.44 -7.87
N GLY A 83 3.11 3.22 -7.96
CA GLY A 83 1.76 2.74 -7.63
C GLY A 83 1.45 2.65 -6.13
N VAL A 84 2.38 3.07 -5.27
CA VAL A 84 2.20 3.11 -3.81
C VAL A 84 1.90 4.54 -3.37
N ARG A 85 0.78 4.75 -2.67
CA ARG A 85 0.40 6.04 -2.09
C ARG A 85 0.96 6.17 -0.68
N PHE A 86 1.87 7.10 -0.45
CA PHE A 86 2.29 7.51 0.89
C PHE A 86 1.42 8.68 1.33
N PHE A 87 0.83 8.63 2.52
CA PHE A 87 -0.05 9.68 3.01
C PHE A 87 0.11 9.94 4.51
N CYS A 88 -0.21 11.16 4.94
CA CYS A 88 -0.46 11.49 6.34
C CYS A 88 -1.73 12.34 6.44
N LEU A 89 -2.36 12.29 7.60
CA LEU A 89 -3.54 13.07 7.91
C LEU A 89 -3.12 14.38 8.57
N LEU A 90 -3.75 15.48 8.17
CA LEU A 90 -3.46 16.82 8.67
C LEU A 90 -4.72 17.46 9.23
N THR A 91 -4.55 18.16 10.34
CA THR A 91 -5.50 19.17 10.80
C THR A 91 -5.50 20.35 9.83
N ARG A 92 -6.51 21.23 9.96
CA ARG A 92 -6.57 22.45 9.14
C ARG A 92 -5.35 23.35 9.34
N ASP A 93 -4.94 23.55 10.59
CA ASP A 93 -3.81 24.43 10.93
C ASP A 93 -2.50 23.89 10.37
N GLU A 94 -2.29 22.57 10.42
CA GLU A 94 -1.11 21.93 9.84
C GLU A 94 -1.09 22.06 8.30
N TYR A 95 -2.24 21.90 7.64
CA TYR A 95 -2.36 22.10 6.20
C TYR A 95 -2.02 23.53 5.78
N GLU A 96 -2.58 24.54 6.48
CA GLU A 96 -2.33 25.95 6.19
C GLU A 96 -0.85 26.31 6.40
N ALA A 97 -0.24 25.81 7.48
CA ALA A 97 1.19 26.02 7.76
C ALA A 97 2.10 25.49 6.63
N VAL A 98 1.77 24.33 6.08
CA VAL A 98 2.55 23.71 5.00
C VAL A 98 2.35 24.45 3.68
N ARG A 99 1.10 24.85 3.37
CA ARG A 99 0.81 25.60 2.15
C ARG A 99 1.53 26.94 2.09
N LEU A 100 1.69 27.61 3.23
CA LEU A 100 2.46 28.86 3.33
C LEU A 100 3.95 28.66 3.03
N GLN A 101 4.51 27.52 3.42
CA GLN A 101 5.91 27.18 3.14
C GLN A 101 6.14 26.88 1.65
N GLU A 102 5.21 26.21 0.96
CA GLU A 102 5.34 25.94 -0.49
C GLU A 102 5.15 27.19 -1.36
N ALA A 103 4.56 28.26 -0.83
CA ALA A 103 4.35 29.52 -1.55
C ALA A 103 5.49 30.55 -1.37
N SER A 104 6.47 30.24 -0.51
CA SER A 104 7.61 31.10 -0.17
C SER A 104 8.88 30.69 -0.93
#